data_AF-A0A7L2A2E2-F1
#
_entry.id   AF-A0A7L2A2E2-F1
#
_cell.length_a   1.000
_cell.length_b   1.000
_cell.length_c   1.000
_cell.angle_alpha   90.00
_cell.angle_beta   90.00
_cell.angle_gamma   90.00
#
_symmetry.space_group_name_H-M   'P 1'
#
loop_
_entity.id
_entity.type
_entity.pdbx_description
1 polymer ?
#
loop_
_entity_poly.entity_id
_entity_poly.type
_entity_poly.pdbx_seq_one_letter_code
_entity_poly.pdbx_strand_id
1 'polypeptide(L)'
;SSVARCSLFGNDHIKTFDGSLYNFAGDCSYLLAGDCHKHSFTLLGDYQDGNKIAFSVYLGEYFSLRLSLDGVVMQEDKRVSIPFASNGIFIEKEAGYYKISSDEHGFVVKIDASGNTQILLQEKHYNKTCGLCGNFNKFLEDDFRTREGKVTTN
;
A
#
# COMPACT_ATOMS: atom_id res chain seq x y z
N SER A 1 18.12 -9.39 -1.74
CA SER A 1 16.89 -9.60 -0.96
C SER A 1 15.76 -9.91 -1.91
N SER A 2 15.03 -11.01 -1.68
CA SER A 2 13.77 -11.28 -2.40
C SER A 2 12.72 -10.24 -2.01
N VAL A 3 11.94 -9.78 -2.98
CA VAL A 3 10.83 -8.84 -2.79
C VAL A 3 9.59 -9.38 -3.49
N ALA A 4 8.42 -9.23 -2.87
CA ALA A 4 7.14 -9.51 -3.50
C ALA A 4 6.46 -8.20 -3.92
N ARG A 5 5.69 -8.27 -5.01
CA ARG A 5 5.05 -7.11 -5.62
C ARG A 5 3.54 -7.30 -5.70
N CYS A 6 2.80 -6.43 -5.02
CA CYS A 6 1.38 -6.20 -5.26
C CYS A 6 1.21 -5.02 -6.23
N SER A 7 0.20 -5.05 -7.09
CA SER A 7 -0.08 -4.00 -8.07
C SER A 7 -1.56 -3.70 -8.14
N LEU A 8 -1.91 -2.41 -8.07
CA LEU A 8 -3.25 -1.89 -8.30
C LEU A 8 -3.19 -1.03 -9.55
N PHE A 9 -3.99 -1.34 -10.56
CA PHE A 9 -3.90 -0.70 -11.86
C PHE A 9 -5.24 -0.59 -12.57
N GLY A 10 -5.37 0.40 -13.45
CA GLY A 10 -6.69 0.79 -13.94
C GLY A 10 -7.58 1.25 -12.77
N ASN A 11 -8.88 1.01 -12.88
CA ASN A 11 -9.84 1.52 -11.90
C ASN A 11 -10.04 0.55 -10.73
N ASP A 12 -9.99 -0.77 -10.98
CA ASP A 12 -10.40 -1.78 -10.02
C ASP A 12 -9.48 -3.01 -9.98
N HIS A 13 -8.50 -3.16 -10.88
CA HIS A 13 -7.69 -4.38 -10.92
C HIS A 13 -6.63 -4.42 -9.81
N ILE A 14 -6.57 -5.54 -9.11
CA ILE A 14 -5.58 -5.82 -8.07
C ILE A 14 -4.90 -7.15 -8.38
N LYS A 15 -3.56 -7.13 -8.39
CA LYS A 15 -2.70 -8.31 -8.36
C LYS A 15 -2.00 -8.39 -7.00
N THR A 16 -2.24 -9.45 -6.24
CA THR A 16 -1.67 -9.68 -4.90
C THR A 16 -0.17 -9.99 -4.94
N PHE A 17 0.44 -10.10 -3.76
CA PHE A 17 1.84 -10.53 -3.64
C PHE A 17 2.10 -11.93 -4.19
N ASP A 18 1.11 -12.83 -4.06
CA ASP A 18 1.22 -14.24 -4.46
C ASP A 18 0.67 -14.48 -5.89
N GLY A 19 0.10 -13.44 -6.51
CA GLY A 19 -0.21 -13.40 -7.93
C GLY A 19 -1.68 -13.49 -8.30
N SER A 20 -2.59 -13.65 -7.33
CA SER A 20 -4.04 -13.60 -7.53
C SER A 20 -4.45 -12.28 -8.19
N LEU A 21 -5.27 -12.38 -9.23
CA LEU A 21 -5.80 -11.24 -9.97
C LEU A 21 -7.31 -11.15 -9.77
N TYR A 22 -7.79 -9.99 -9.33
CA TYR A 22 -9.21 -9.75 -9.08
C TYR A 22 -9.57 -8.28 -9.26
N ASN A 23 -10.87 -7.99 -9.26
CA ASN A 23 -11.40 -6.64 -9.40
C ASN A 23 -12.02 -6.21 -8.08
N PHE A 24 -11.71 -4.99 -7.66
CA PHE A 24 -12.23 -4.37 -6.45
C PHE A 24 -12.59 -2.91 -6.75
N ALA A 25 -13.88 -2.68 -7.00
CA ALA A 25 -14.43 -1.34 -7.18
C ALA A 25 -14.84 -0.79 -5.80
N GLY A 26 -13.93 -0.05 -5.18
CA GLY A 26 -14.14 0.60 -3.89
C GLY A 26 -14.29 2.12 -4.01
N ASP A 27 -15.00 2.72 -3.06
CA ASP A 27 -15.27 4.16 -3.02
C ASP A 27 -15.06 4.78 -1.62
N CYS A 28 -14.03 4.28 -0.93
CA CYS A 28 -13.69 4.63 0.44
C CYS A 28 -12.16 4.47 0.64
N SER A 29 -11.71 4.51 1.89
CA SER A 29 -10.34 4.18 2.27
C SER A 29 -10.20 2.68 2.53
N TYR A 30 -9.25 2.03 1.87
CA TYR A 30 -9.03 0.59 2.00
C TYR A 30 -7.59 0.26 2.40
N LEU A 31 -7.46 -0.75 3.26
CA LEU A 31 -6.16 -1.35 3.60
C LEU A 31 -5.62 -2.12 2.39
N LEU A 32 -4.60 -1.55 1.74
CA LEU A 32 -3.95 -2.21 0.61
C LEU A 32 -2.99 -3.28 1.13
N ALA A 33 -2.11 -2.90 2.05
CA ALA A 33 -1.20 -3.80 2.74
C ALA A 33 -0.81 -3.24 4.11
N GLY A 34 -0.58 -4.08 5.09
CA GLY A 34 -0.01 -3.71 6.38
C GLY A 34 0.64 -4.91 7.06
N ASP A 35 1.49 -4.66 8.05
CA ASP A 35 2.01 -5.71 8.94
C ASP A 35 0.97 -6.01 10.02
N CYS A 36 0.27 -7.13 9.88
CA CYS A 36 -0.82 -7.51 10.78
C CYS A 36 -0.36 -8.42 11.92
N HIS A 37 0.96 -8.57 12.08
CA HIS A 37 1.57 -9.32 13.18
C HIS A 37 2.15 -8.38 14.23
N LYS A 38 2.90 -7.35 13.83
CA LYS A 38 3.45 -6.33 14.75
C LYS A 38 2.79 -4.97 14.62
N HIS A 39 1.88 -4.77 13.66
CA HIS A 39 1.25 -3.47 13.40
C HIS A 39 2.27 -2.35 13.14
N SER A 40 3.41 -2.70 12.53
CA SER A 40 4.53 -1.78 12.35
C SER A 40 4.28 -0.74 11.25
N PHE A 41 3.45 -1.05 10.26
CA PHE A 41 3.02 -0.10 9.24
C PHE A 41 1.65 -0.47 8.65
N THR A 42 0.95 0.54 8.13
CA THR A 42 -0.33 0.42 7.41
C THR A 42 -0.28 1.27 6.14
N LEU A 43 -0.66 0.70 5.00
CA LEU A 43 -0.73 1.37 3.70
C LEU A 43 -2.18 1.41 3.22
N LEU A 44 -2.75 2.60 3.11
CA LEU A 44 -4.13 2.82 2.66
C LEU A 44 -4.18 3.48 1.29
N GLY A 45 -5.16 3.08 0.49
CA GLY A 45 -5.58 3.81 -0.71
C GLY A 45 -6.94 4.44 -0.47
N ASP A 46 -7.05 5.74 -0.73
CA ASP A 46 -8.30 6.50 -0.63
C ASP A 46 -8.92 6.64 -2.03
N TYR A 47 -10.19 6.31 -2.16
CA TYR A 47 -10.94 6.34 -3.41
C TYR A 47 -12.17 7.25 -3.31
N GLN A 48 -12.48 7.94 -4.40
CA GLN A 48 -13.69 8.75 -4.59
C GLN A 48 -14.15 8.66 -6.05
N ASP A 49 -15.45 8.45 -6.25
CA ASP A 49 -16.09 8.15 -7.52
C ASP A 49 -15.37 7.02 -8.29
N GLY A 50 -14.91 6.00 -7.56
CA GLY A 50 -14.17 4.85 -8.10
C GLY A 50 -12.72 5.16 -8.54
N ASN A 51 -12.23 6.37 -8.32
CA ASN A 51 -10.86 6.77 -8.66
C ASN A 51 -10.02 6.92 -7.39
N LYS A 52 -8.75 6.49 -7.44
CA LYS A 52 -7.83 6.75 -6.33
C LYS A 52 -7.55 8.26 -6.26
N ILE A 53 -7.69 8.85 -5.07
CA ILE A 53 -7.44 10.28 -4.84
C ILE A 53 -6.22 10.52 -3.95
N ALA A 54 -5.86 9.55 -3.11
CA ALA A 54 -4.72 9.65 -2.23
C ALA A 54 -4.20 8.29 -1.75
N PHE A 55 -3.03 8.33 -1.15
CA PHE A 55 -2.38 7.21 -0.50
C PHE A 55 -1.86 7.65 0.86
N SER A 56 -2.13 6.84 1.89
CA SER A 56 -1.75 7.15 3.26
C SER A 56 -0.86 6.06 3.85
N VAL A 57 0.17 6.48 4.57
CA VAL A 57 1.08 5.63 5.35
C VAL A 57 0.92 5.95 6.82
N TYR A 58 0.79 4.91 7.64
CA TYR A 58 0.84 5.03 9.09
C TYR A 58 1.94 4.13 9.64
N LEU A 59 2.70 4.63 10.62
CA LEU A 59 3.65 3.85 11.41
C LEU A 59 3.16 3.81 12.86
N GLY A 60 2.40 2.76 13.21
CA GLY A 60 1.67 2.71 14.47
C GLY A 60 0.71 3.89 14.64
N GLU A 61 0.66 4.47 15.85
CA GLU A 61 -0.21 5.60 16.19
C GLU A 61 0.50 6.97 16.13
N TYR A 62 1.81 6.99 15.88
CA TYR A 62 2.65 8.17 16.11
C TYR A 62 3.06 8.92 14.84
N PHE A 63 2.78 8.37 13.67
CA PHE A 63 3.17 8.97 12.40
C PHE A 63 2.12 8.69 11.34
N SER A 64 1.73 9.73 10.61
CA SER A 64 0.90 9.63 9.41
C SER A 64 1.47 10.49 8.29
N LEU A 65 1.44 9.96 7.07
CA LEU A 65 1.78 10.70 5.86
C LEU A 65 0.74 10.40 4.79
N ARG A 66 0.12 11.45 4.25
CA ARG A 66 -0.87 11.37 3.18
C ARG A 66 -0.37 12.08 1.93
N LEU A 67 -0.29 11.35 0.83
CA LEU A 67 -0.01 11.86 -0.51
C LEU A 67 -1.31 11.89 -1.31
N SER A 68 -1.79 13.09 -1.63
CA SER A 68 -2.85 13.29 -2.62
C SER A 68 -2.29 13.17 -4.05
N LEU A 69 -3.08 12.69 -5.01
CA LEU A 69 -2.62 12.55 -6.41
C LEU A 69 -2.41 13.89 -7.13
N ASP A 70 -2.95 14.99 -6.59
CA ASP A 70 -2.60 16.36 -7.01
C ASP A 70 -1.17 16.78 -6.59
N GLY A 71 -0.46 15.92 -5.86
CA GLY A 71 0.92 16.11 -5.42
C GLY A 71 1.05 16.79 -4.06
N VAL A 72 -0.04 17.07 -3.36
CA VAL A 72 0.01 17.59 -1.97
C VAL A 72 0.41 16.46 -1.02
N VAL A 73 1.42 16.71 -0.20
CA VAL A 73 1.84 15.81 0.87
C VAL A 73 1.59 16.46 2.22
N MET A 74 0.88 15.75 3.09
CA MET A 74 0.61 16.12 4.47
C MET A 74 1.29 15.10 5.38
N GLN A 75 2.15 15.55 6.29
CA GLN A 75 2.57 14.78 7.46
C GLN A 75 1.71 15.26 8.61
N GLU A 76 0.84 14.41 9.14
CA GLU A 76 -0.20 14.82 10.09
C GLU A 76 -0.96 16.05 9.53
N ASP A 77 -0.98 17.17 10.27
CA ASP A 77 -1.63 18.41 9.86
C ASP A 77 -0.71 19.38 9.11
N LYS A 78 0.53 18.99 8.82
CA LYS A 78 1.55 19.86 8.21
C LYS A 78 1.80 19.50 6.76
N ARG A 79 1.64 20.47 5.87
CA ARG A 79 2.06 20.34 4.47
C ARG A 79 3.57 20.31 4.36
N VAL A 80 4.10 19.34 3.61
CA VAL A 80 5.55 19.17 3.36
C VAL A 80 5.85 19.18 1.85
N SER A 81 7.09 19.50 1.49
CA SER A 81 7.57 19.50 0.10
C SER A 81 8.32 18.22 -0.22
N ILE A 82 8.17 17.68 -1.43
CA ILE A 82 8.99 16.56 -1.93
C ILE A 82 10.31 17.10 -2.50
N PRO A 83 11.49 16.52 -2.20
CA PRO A 83 11.68 15.32 -1.37
C PRO A 83 11.52 15.60 0.12
N PHE A 84 11.01 14.61 0.84
CA PHE A 84 10.80 14.69 2.28
C PHE A 84 11.23 13.39 2.97
N ALA A 85 11.77 13.51 4.18
CA ALA A 85 12.18 12.37 4.99
C ALA A 85 11.89 12.61 6.47
N SER A 86 11.28 11.63 7.14
CA SER A 86 10.93 11.70 8.56
C SER A 86 10.58 10.30 9.07
N ASN A 87 10.97 9.96 10.31
CA ASN A 87 10.62 8.69 10.97
C ASN A 87 10.90 7.44 10.12
N GLY A 88 12.03 7.40 9.40
CA GLY A 88 12.37 6.26 8.53
C GLY A 88 11.52 6.15 7.25
N ILE A 89 10.68 7.15 6.96
CA ILE A 89 9.96 7.33 5.70
C ILE A 89 10.71 8.31 4.82
N PHE A 90 10.79 7.98 3.53
CA PHE A 90 11.33 8.84 2.49
C PHE A 90 10.30 8.97 1.37
N ILE A 91 10.05 10.19 0.88
CA ILE A 91 9.22 10.42 -0.30
C ILE A 91 9.99 11.23 -1.32
N GLU A 92 10.00 10.75 -2.56
CA GLU A 92 10.68 11.36 -3.69
C GLU A 92 9.89 11.20 -5.00
N LYS A 93 10.30 11.90 -6.05
CA LYS A 93 9.84 11.65 -7.42
C LYS A 93 10.89 10.84 -8.16
N GLU A 94 10.51 9.70 -8.71
CA GLU A 94 11.39 8.79 -9.46
C GLU A 94 10.70 8.39 -10.76
N ALA A 95 11.27 8.77 -11.92
CA ALA A 95 10.79 8.36 -13.25
C ALA A 95 9.28 8.57 -13.49
N GLY A 96 8.72 9.69 -13.01
CA GLY A 96 7.29 10.02 -13.15
C GLY A 96 6.38 9.44 -12.06
N TYR A 97 6.94 8.68 -11.11
CA TYR A 97 6.23 8.17 -9.94
C TYR A 97 6.52 9.01 -8.70
N TYR A 98 5.53 9.12 -7.82
CA TYR A 98 5.77 9.35 -6.40
C TYR A 98 6.24 8.03 -5.78
N LYS A 99 7.39 8.05 -5.13
CA LYS A 99 7.98 6.87 -4.48
C LYS A 99 8.05 7.11 -2.98
N ILE A 100 7.43 6.22 -2.20
CA ILE A 100 7.45 6.24 -0.73
C ILE A 100 8.25 5.02 -0.21
N SER A 101 9.41 5.35 0.33
CA SER A 101 10.45 4.55 0.99
C SER A 101 10.25 4.19 2.46
N SER A 102 10.43 2.94 2.89
CA SER A 102 11.02 2.68 4.22
C SER A 102 11.91 1.44 4.22
N ASP A 103 13.19 1.61 4.49
CA ASP A 103 14.11 0.46 4.66
C ASP A 103 13.88 -0.26 6.00
N GLU A 104 13.65 0.52 7.07
CA GLU A 104 13.35 0.02 8.41
C GLU A 104 12.10 -0.86 8.41
N HIS A 105 11.00 -0.36 7.82
CA HIS A 105 9.77 -1.12 7.67
C HIS A 105 9.79 -2.05 6.45
N GLY A 106 10.76 -1.91 5.54
CA GLY A 106 11.00 -2.79 4.39
C GLY A 106 9.89 -2.80 3.36
N PHE A 107 9.39 -1.62 3.01
CA PHE A 107 8.45 -1.43 1.92
C PHE A 107 8.90 -0.33 0.96
N VAL A 108 8.47 -0.45 -0.30
CA VAL A 108 8.53 0.62 -1.29
C VAL A 108 7.18 0.72 -1.97
N VAL A 109 6.63 1.92 -2.05
CA VAL A 109 5.39 2.21 -2.78
C VAL A 109 5.72 3.13 -3.95
N LYS A 110 5.21 2.80 -5.14
CA LYS A 110 5.32 3.66 -6.33
C LYS A 110 3.92 3.97 -6.86
N ILE A 111 3.62 5.25 -7.05
CA ILE A 111 2.30 5.73 -7.50
C ILE A 111 2.50 6.67 -8.67
N ASP A 112 1.84 6.39 -9.79
CA ASP A 112 1.85 7.30 -10.94
C ASP A 112 0.71 8.34 -10.88
N ALA A 113 0.71 9.27 -11.83
CA ALA A 113 -0.30 10.32 -11.93
C ALA A 113 -1.72 9.79 -12.19
N SER A 114 -1.87 8.56 -12.68
CA SER A 114 -3.17 7.90 -12.91
C SER A 114 -3.63 7.10 -11.68
N GLY A 115 -2.86 7.10 -10.60
CA GLY A 115 -3.17 6.37 -9.38
C GLY A 115 -2.81 4.87 -9.44
N ASN A 116 -2.15 4.39 -10.50
CA ASN A 116 -1.64 3.02 -10.49
C ASN A 116 -0.58 2.91 -9.40
N THR A 117 -0.70 1.88 -8.55
CA THR A 117 0.10 1.72 -7.35
C THR A 117 0.85 0.39 -7.39
N GLN A 118 2.14 0.41 -7.12
CA GLN A 118 2.95 -0.78 -6.89
C GLN A 118 3.44 -0.78 -5.45
N ILE A 119 3.20 -1.87 -4.73
CA ILE A 119 3.71 -2.08 -3.38
C ILE A 119 4.72 -3.21 -3.43
N LEU A 120 5.95 -2.93 -3.01
CA LEU A 120 7.04 -3.90 -2.89
C LEU A 120 7.30 -4.13 -1.41
N LEU A 121 7.26 -5.40 -0.98
CA LEU A 121 7.59 -5.80 0.38
C LEU A 121 8.80 -6.72 0.40
N GLN A 122 9.67 -6.51 1.39
CA GLN A 122 10.79 -7.42 1.67
C GLN A 122 10.28 -8.73 2.28
N GLU A 123 11.00 -9.84 2.03
CA GLU A 123 10.69 -11.19 2.53
C GLU A 123 10.47 -11.29 4.05
N LYS A 124 10.95 -10.32 4.86
CA LYS A 124 10.69 -10.29 6.31
C LYS A 124 9.21 -10.25 6.67
N HIS A 125 8.36 -9.86 5.72
CA HIS A 125 6.90 -9.80 5.83
C HIS A 125 6.16 -11.06 5.39
N TYR A 126 6.88 -12.12 5.03
CA TYR A 126 6.29 -13.40 4.66
C TYR A 126 5.30 -13.88 5.73
N ASN A 127 4.07 -14.17 5.31
CA ASN A 127 2.95 -14.62 6.14
C ASN A 127 2.61 -13.69 7.31
N LYS A 128 2.85 -12.38 7.16
CA LYS A 128 2.58 -11.35 8.18
C LYS A 128 1.72 -10.21 7.67
N THR A 129 1.39 -10.20 6.38
CA THR A 129 0.62 -9.11 5.79
C THR A 129 -0.87 -9.37 5.87
N CYS A 130 -1.65 -8.30 5.81
CA CYS A 130 -3.07 -8.37 5.47
C CYS A 130 -3.51 -7.12 4.70
N GLY A 131 -4.69 -7.19 4.10
CA GLY A 131 -5.21 -6.17 3.20
C GLY A 131 -5.55 -6.74 1.83
N LEU A 132 -5.89 -5.86 0.89
CA LEU A 132 -6.23 -6.23 -0.49
C LEU A 132 -5.07 -6.91 -1.24
N CYS A 133 -3.82 -6.73 -0.80
CA CYS A 133 -2.66 -7.38 -1.40
C CYS A 133 -2.39 -8.81 -0.91
N GLY A 134 -3.24 -9.37 -0.04
CA GLY A 134 -3.11 -10.73 0.48
C GLY A 134 -2.16 -10.87 1.68
N ASN A 135 -1.82 -12.11 2.02
CA ASN A 135 -1.06 -12.46 3.21
C ASN A 135 0.45 -12.74 2.96
N PHE A 136 0.87 -12.71 1.69
CA PHE A 136 2.25 -12.90 1.25
C PHE A 136 2.86 -14.21 1.78
N ASN A 137 2.21 -15.33 1.51
CA ASN A 137 2.64 -16.67 1.94
C ASN A 137 2.99 -17.61 0.75
N LYS A 138 2.89 -17.13 -0.49
CA LYS A 138 3.10 -17.85 -1.77
C LYS A 138 1.98 -18.83 -2.14
N PHE A 139 0.81 -18.74 -1.50
CA PHE A 139 -0.38 -19.54 -1.78
C PHE A 139 -1.51 -18.63 -2.24
N LEU A 140 -1.69 -18.53 -3.56
CA LEU A 140 -2.72 -17.69 -4.16
C LEU A 140 -4.16 -18.09 -3.74
N GLU A 141 -4.38 -19.33 -3.34
CA GLU A 141 -5.69 -19.86 -2.96
C GLU A 141 -6.26 -19.26 -1.66
N ASP A 142 -5.42 -18.66 -0.82
CA ASP A 142 -5.83 -18.05 0.45
C ASP A 142 -5.62 -16.53 0.52
N ASP A 143 -5.34 -15.89 -0.61
CA ASP A 143 -5.23 -14.43 -0.72
C ASP A 143 -6.54 -13.72 -0.34
N PHE A 144 -7.69 -14.36 -0.58
CA PHE A 144 -9.01 -13.83 -0.22
C PHE A 144 -9.44 -14.20 1.20
N ARG A 145 -8.47 -14.44 2.09
CA ARG A 145 -8.76 -14.73 3.49
C ARG A 145 -9.11 -13.43 4.22
N THR A 146 -10.36 -13.39 4.69
CA THR A 146 -10.86 -12.31 5.54
C THR A 146 -10.12 -12.27 6.87
N ARG A 147 -10.24 -11.15 7.60
CA ARG A 147 -9.70 -11.01 8.96
C ARG A 147 -10.25 -12.05 9.95
N GLU A 148 -11.43 -12.59 9.67
CA GLU A 148 -12.08 -13.66 10.45
C GLU A 148 -11.54 -15.06 10.11
N GLY A 149 -10.56 -15.14 9.20
CA GLY A 149 -9.91 -16.39 8.81
C GLY A 149 -10.68 -17.19 7.77
N LYS A 150 -11.82 -16.70 7.28
CA LYS A 150 -12.62 -17.33 6.23
C LYS A 150 -12.12 -16.91 4.86
N VAL A 151 -11.84 -17.88 3.98
CA VAL A 151 -11.54 -17.63 2.56
C VAL A 151 -12.86 -17.34 1.84
N THR A 152 -12.93 -16.21 1.14
CA THR A 152 -14.07 -15.87 0.28
C THR A 152 -13.75 -16.14 -1.18
N THR A 153 -14.79 -16.32 -1.99
CA THR A 153 -14.66 -16.23 -3.46
C THR A 153 -14.64 -14.76 -3.87
N ASN A 154 -13.87 -14.46 -4.91
CA ASN A 154 -13.95 -13.21 -5.67
C ASN A 154 -15.35 -13.03 -6.26
#